data_AF-A0A7W0Z8F0-F1
#
_entry.id   AF-A0A7W0Z8F0-F1
#
_cell.length_a   1.000
_cell.length_b   1.000
_cell.length_c   1.000
_cell.angle_alpha   90.00
_cell.angle_beta   90.00
_cell.angle_gamma   90.00
#
_symmetry.space_group_name_H-M   'P 1'
#
loop_
_entity.id
_entity.type
_entity.pdbx_description
1 polymer ?
#
loop_
_entity_poly.entity_id
_entity_poly.type
_entity_poly.pdbx_seq_one_letter_code
_entity_poly.pdbx_strand_id
1 'polypeptide(L)'
;MDRTARQIAGLLGFPSWRGGVLTTSRGAARAQLLWRTTQGGNHFNHVHFGVRISGRVATGMPRLTRPRMQGKEIRLIQGRLVEHGFGPLDVDGIFGPDTEAAVRRFQEARDLDVDGIVGSRTRGALG
;
A
#
# COMPACT_ATOMS: atom_id res chain seq x y z
N MET A 1 6.82 28.09 24.02
CA MET A 1 5.92 27.44 23.06
C MET A 1 4.83 28.42 22.68
N ASP A 2 4.48 28.57 21.40
CA ASP A 2 3.42 29.51 20.97
C ASP A 2 2.00 28.93 21.18
N ARG A 3 0.98 29.72 20.79
CA ARG A 3 -0.44 29.36 20.93
C ARG A 3 -0.81 28.18 20.04
N THR A 4 -0.32 28.17 18.79
CA THR A 4 -0.62 27.16 17.78
C THR A 4 -0.18 25.76 18.23
N ALA A 5 1.05 25.65 18.71
CA ALA A 5 1.58 24.38 19.21
C ALA A 5 0.76 23.81 20.37
N ARG A 6 0.24 24.68 21.26
CA ARG A 6 -0.54 24.27 22.44
C ARG A 6 -1.91 23.74 22.04
N GLN A 7 -2.53 24.38 21.06
CA GLN A 7 -3.80 23.92 20.50
C GLN A 7 -3.65 22.57 19.80
N ILE A 8 -2.62 22.40 18.95
CA ILE A 8 -2.38 21.13 18.26
C ILE A 8 -2.09 20.00 19.26
N ALA A 9 -1.24 20.25 20.25
CA ALA A 9 -0.95 19.25 21.30
C ALA A 9 -2.21 18.90 22.11
N GLY A 10 -3.07 19.89 22.42
CA GLY A 10 -4.36 19.67 23.06
C GLY A 10 -5.30 18.78 22.23
N LEU A 11 -5.42 19.03 20.93
CA LEU A 11 -6.20 18.19 20.01
C LEU A 11 -5.70 16.75 19.93
N LEU A 12 -4.39 16.55 20.11
CA LEU A 12 -3.77 15.23 20.14
C LEU A 12 -3.83 14.55 21.53
N GLY A 13 -4.43 15.19 22.54
CA GLY A 13 -4.55 14.63 23.90
C GLY A 13 -3.36 14.89 24.83
N PHE A 14 -2.50 15.86 24.50
CA PHE A 14 -1.29 16.20 25.26
C PHE A 14 -1.29 17.68 25.74
N PRO A 15 -2.26 18.12 26.57
CA PRO A 15 -2.37 19.52 27.00
C PRO A 15 -1.22 20.00 27.91
N SER A 16 -0.50 19.07 28.54
CA SER A 16 0.65 19.35 29.40
C SER A 16 1.98 19.47 28.63
N TRP A 17 2.01 19.19 27.32
CA TRP A 17 3.24 19.28 26.53
C TRP A 17 3.72 20.74 26.41
N ARG A 18 5.05 20.95 26.42
CA ARG A 18 5.68 22.29 26.49
C ARG A 18 6.76 22.54 25.43
N GLY A 19 7.13 21.56 24.61
CA GLY A 19 8.13 21.65 23.54
C GLY A 19 8.94 20.37 23.36
N GLY A 20 9.82 20.34 22.36
CA GLY A 20 10.63 19.18 21.98
C GLY A 20 10.03 18.39 20.81
N VAL A 21 10.17 17.07 20.84
CA VAL A 21 9.57 16.14 19.87
C VAL A 21 8.41 15.41 20.54
N LEU A 22 7.19 15.58 20.03
CA LEU A 22 6.02 14.78 20.43
C LEU A 22 5.67 13.81 19.31
N THR A 23 5.61 12.53 19.61
CA THR A 23 5.14 11.50 18.68
C THR A 23 3.88 10.86 19.26
N THR A 24 2.82 10.76 18.45
CA THR A 24 1.62 10.02 18.81
C THR A 24 1.12 9.20 17.64
N SER A 25 0.48 8.07 17.95
CA SER A 25 -0.16 7.21 16.96
C SER A 25 -1.54 6.78 17.45
N ARG A 26 -2.54 6.86 16.55
CA ARG A 26 -3.90 6.36 16.79
C ARG A 26 -4.31 5.51 15.59
N GLY A 27 -4.30 4.19 15.78
CA GLY A 27 -4.52 3.23 14.71
C GLY A 27 -3.48 3.39 13.59
N ALA A 28 -3.96 3.65 12.38
CA ALA A 28 -3.13 3.88 11.19
C ALA A 28 -2.47 5.27 11.17
N ALA A 29 -2.99 6.25 11.90
CA ALA A 29 -2.46 7.62 11.87
C ALA A 29 -1.30 7.78 12.85
N ARG A 30 -0.24 8.46 12.41
CA ARG A 30 0.88 8.94 13.22
C ARG A 30 1.02 10.44 13.02
N ALA A 31 1.18 11.17 14.11
CA ALA A 31 1.56 12.58 14.08
C ALA A 31 2.89 12.76 14.84
N GLN A 32 3.74 13.64 14.32
CA GLN A 32 4.96 14.08 14.98
C GLN A 32 4.99 15.61 15.01
N LEU A 33 5.07 16.20 16.19
CA LEU A 33 5.30 17.64 16.37
C LEU A 33 6.77 17.86 16.72
N LEU A 34 7.41 18.81 16.04
CA LEU A 34 8.75 19.28 16.38
C LEU A 34 8.65 20.78 16.70
N TRP A 35 8.96 21.17 17.94
CA TRP A 35 8.80 22.56 18.39
C TRP A 35 9.88 23.01 19.35
N ARG A 36 10.51 24.16 19.09
CA ARG A 36 11.61 24.73 19.90
C ARG A 36 12.72 23.73 20.24
N THR A 37 13.14 22.90 19.28
CA THR A 37 14.36 22.13 19.45
C THR A 37 15.55 23.05 19.15
N THR A 38 16.20 23.61 20.17
CA THR A 38 17.43 24.39 20.01
C THR A 38 18.66 23.52 19.70
N GLN A 39 18.51 22.20 19.65
CA GLN A 39 19.55 21.30 19.17
C GLN A 39 19.34 20.99 17.68
N GLY A 40 20.20 21.60 16.84
CA GLY A 40 20.46 21.16 15.47
C GLY A 40 19.64 21.85 14.37
N GLY A 41 20.16 22.97 13.86
CA GLY A 41 20.06 23.47 12.46
C GLY A 41 18.70 23.56 11.75
N ASN A 42 18.36 24.75 11.23
CA ASN A 42 17.34 25.05 10.19
C ASN A 42 15.97 24.34 10.22
N HIS A 43 15.59 23.66 11.30
CA HIS A 43 14.27 23.07 11.44
C HIS A 43 13.28 24.11 11.95
N PHE A 44 12.47 24.65 11.04
CA PHE A 44 11.27 25.39 11.37
C PHE A 44 10.33 24.51 12.20
N ASN A 45 9.54 25.11 13.08
CA ASN A 45 8.47 24.40 13.76
C ASN A 45 7.53 23.81 12.70
N HIS A 46 7.43 22.48 12.61
CA HIS A 46 6.61 21.79 11.62
C HIS A 46 5.97 20.52 12.22
N VAL A 47 4.99 20.00 11.48
CA VAL A 47 4.24 18.80 11.86
C VAL A 47 4.38 17.76 10.77
N HIS A 48 4.77 16.54 11.13
CA HIS A 48 4.61 15.38 10.25
C HIS A 48 3.28 14.71 10.53
N PHE A 49 2.49 14.49 9.48
CA PHE A 49 1.34 13.59 9.50
C PHE A 49 1.65 12.42 8.57
N GLY A 50 1.75 11.24 9.16
CA GLY A 50 1.88 9.98 8.42
C GLY A 50 0.61 9.17 8.61
N VAL A 51 0.05 8.66 7.51
CA VAL A 51 -0.92 7.58 7.58
C VAL A 51 -0.17 6.32 7.20
N ARG A 52 -0.10 5.36 8.13
CA ARG A 52 0.26 3.99 7.79
C ARG A 52 -0.90 3.43 6.98
N ILE A 53 -0.80 3.54 5.66
CA ILE A 53 -1.68 2.80 4.77
C ILE A 53 -1.27 1.34 4.94
N SER A 54 -1.87 0.67 5.93
CA SER A 54 -1.94 -0.78 5.96
C SER A 54 -2.97 -1.24 4.93
N GLY A 55 -2.81 -0.79 3.68
CA GLY A 55 -2.79 -1.79 2.65
C GLY A 55 -1.59 -2.64 3.02
N ARG A 56 -1.81 -3.85 3.54
CA ARG A 56 -0.85 -4.90 3.24
C ARG A 56 -0.55 -4.70 1.76
N VAL A 57 0.71 -4.55 1.34
CA VAL A 57 1.08 -5.10 0.04
C VAL A 57 0.52 -6.50 0.13
N ALA A 58 -0.62 -6.79 -0.51
CA ALA A 58 -1.48 -7.84 -0.02
C ALA A 58 -0.68 -9.14 -0.03
N THR A 59 -0.26 -9.57 1.15
CA THR A 59 0.35 -10.86 1.38
C THR A 59 -0.78 -11.83 1.11
N GLY A 60 -0.86 -12.32 -0.13
CA GLY A 60 -1.99 -13.11 -0.65
C GLY A 60 -2.56 -12.66 -2.00
N MET A 61 -2.27 -11.45 -2.53
CA MET A 61 -2.69 -11.14 -3.91
C MET A 61 -1.75 -11.83 -4.92
N PRO A 62 -2.31 -12.63 -5.86
CA PRO A 62 -1.54 -13.30 -6.90
C PRO A 62 -0.70 -12.32 -7.71
N ARG A 63 0.60 -12.57 -7.74
CA ARG A 63 1.62 -11.83 -8.49
C ARG A 63 2.88 -12.69 -8.60
N LEU A 64 3.82 -12.27 -9.43
CA LEU A 64 5.12 -12.93 -9.50
C LEU A 64 5.93 -12.67 -8.21
N THR A 65 6.34 -13.74 -7.53
CA THR A 65 7.16 -13.69 -6.30
C THR A 65 8.28 -14.74 -6.34
N ARG A 66 9.19 -14.67 -5.37
CA ARG A 66 10.20 -15.72 -5.08
C ARG A 66 10.11 -16.09 -3.59
N PRO A 67 9.72 -17.33 -3.21
CA PRO A 67 9.24 -18.40 -4.09
C PRO A 67 7.96 -18.00 -4.85
N ARG A 68 7.71 -18.61 -6.01
CA ARG A 68 6.52 -18.33 -6.83
C ARG A 68 5.24 -18.68 -6.06
N MET A 69 4.19 -17.88 -6.24
CA MET A 69 2.86 -18.21 -5.72
C MET A 69 2.30 -19.40 -6.47
N GLN A 70 1.66 -20.32 -5.74
CA GLN A 70 1.10 -21.53 -6.32
C GLN A 70 -0.24 -21.87 -5.70
N GLY A 71 -1.10 -22.58 -6.43
CA GLY A 71 -2.32 -23.15 -5.89
C GLY A 71 -3.53 -23.11 -6.83
N LYS A 72 -4.69 -23.51 -6.30
CA LYS A 72 -5.96 -23.55 -7.06
C LYS A 72 -6.40 -22.17 -7.53
N GLU A 73 -6.16 -21.12 -6.73
CA GLU A 73 -6.47 -19.72 -7.11
C GLU A 73 -5.69 -19.31 -8.37
N ILE A 74 -4.41 -19.71 -8.48
CA ILE A 74 -3.59 -19.38 -9.63
C ILE A 74 -4.08 -20.10 -10.89
N ARG A 75 -4.48 -21.38 -10.79
CA ARG A 75 -5.10 -22.10 -11.91
C ARG A 75 -6.37 -21.42 -12.39
N LEU A 76 -7.20 -20.96 -11.47
CA LEU A 76 -8.42 -20.25 -11.82
C LEU A 76 -8.11 -18.95 -12.57
N ILE A 77 -7.13 -18.18 -12.10
CA ILE A 77 -6.68 -16.95 -12.78
C ILE A 77 -6.12 -17.25 -14.18
N GLN A 78 -5.24 -18.24 -14.31
CA GLN A 78 -4.69 -18.65 -15.61
C GLN A 78 -5.80 -19.08 -16.57
N GLY A 79 -6.77 -19.88 -16.10
CA GLY A 79 -7.94 -20.28 -16.88
C GLY A 79 -8.76 -19.08 -17.35
N ARG A 80 -9.09 -18.15 -16.44
CA ARG A 80 -9.80 -16.91 -16.80
C ARG A 80 -9.04 -16.07 -17.81
N LEU A 81 -7.72 -15.91 -17.65
CA LEU A 81 -6.91 -15.17 -18.61
C LEU A 81 -6.97 -15.80 -20.00
N VAL A 82 -6.90 -17.14 -20.09
CA VAL A 82 -7.05 -17.87 -21.36
C VAL A 82 -8.46 -17.69 -21.93
N GLU A 83 -9.51 -17.80 -21.12
CA GLU A 83 -10.91 -17.55 -21.52
C GLU A 83 -11.12 -16.13 -22.10
N HIS A 84 -10.46 -15.13 -21.53
CA HIS A 84 -10.50 -13.74 -22.00
C HIS A 84 -9.56 -13.47 -23.20
N GLY A 85 -8.84 -14.48 -23.70
CA GLY A 85 -7.97 -14.36 -24.88
C GLY A 85 -6.54 -13.87 -24.60
N PHE A 86 -6.11 -13.85 -23.33
CA PHE A 86 -4.76 -13.44 -22.92
C PHE A 86 -3.78 -14.63 -22.77
N GLY A 87 -4.08 -15.74 -23.45
CA GLY A 87 -3.21 -16.91 -23.59
C GLY A 87 -2.29 -16.86 -24.83
N PRO A 88 -1.53 -17.93 -25.11
CA PRO A 88 -1.54 -19.22 -24.42
C PRO A 88 -0.80 -19.17 -23.07
N LEU A 89 -1.38 -19.80 -22.04
CA LEU A 89 -0.76 -20.01 -20.73
C LEU A 89 -0.90 -21.49 -20.35
N ASP A 90 0.10 -22.03 -19.66
CA ASP A 90 -0.05 -23.28 -18.93
C ASP A 90 -0.90 -23.03 -17.67
N VAL A 91 -2.00 -23.78 -17.53
CA VAL A 91 -2.89 -23.70 -16.35
C VAL A 91 -2.38 -24.63 -15.25
N ASP A 92 -1.11 -24.44 -14.88
CA ASP A 92 -0.34 -25.27 -13.95
C ASP A 92 -0.53 -24.89 -12.48
N GLY A 93 -1.09 -23.71 -12.22
CA GLY A 93 -1.27 -23.15 -10.89
C GLY A 93 -0.03 -22.53 -10.30
N ILE A 94 0.96 -22.16 -11.12
CA ILE A 94 2.19 -21.49 -10.71
C ILE A 94 2.20 -20.09 -11.33
N PHE A 95 2.27 -19.05 -10.49
CA PHE A 95 2.32 -17.68 -10.97
C PHE A 95 3.74 -17.38 -11.46
N GLY A 96 3.99 -17.72 -12.72
CA GLY A 96 5.24 -17.50 -13.43
C GLY A 96 5.27 -16.19 -14.23
N PRO A 97 6.41 -15.89 -14.89
CA PRO A 97 6.56 -14.71 -15.75
C PRO A 97 5.49 -14.61 -16.85
N ASP A 98 5.10 -15.75 -17.44
CA ASP A 98 4.07 -15.75 -18.50
C ASP A 98 2.69 -15.37 -17.94
N THR A 99 2.35 -15.86 -16.75
CA THR A 99 1.12 -15.44 -16.05
C THR A 99 1.16 -13.94 -15.72
N GLU A 100 2.30 -13.40 -15.27
CA GLU A 100 2.44 -11.96 -15.03
C GLU A 100 2.24 -11.14 -16.31
N ALA A 101 2.87 -11.56 -17.41
CA ALA A 101 2.75 -10.88 -18.70
C ALA A 101 1.30 -10.88 -19.20
N ALA A 102 0.58 -11.99 -19.05
CA ALA A 102 -0.84 -12.07 -19.39
C ALA A 102 -1.71 -11.17 -18.48
N VAL A 103 -1.43 -11.13 -17.18
CA VAL A 103 -2.14 -10.21 -16.25
C VAL A 103 -1.93 -8.76 -16.66
N ARG A 104 -0.70 -8.35 -16.99
CA ARG A 104 -0.41 -6.98 -17.42
C ARG A 104 -1.15 -6.60 -18.71
N ARG A 105 -1.14 -7.48 -19.71
CA ARG A 105 -1.92 -7.28 -20.96
C ARG A 105 -3.42 -7.20 -20.70
N PHE A 106 -3.93 -8.04 -19.81
CA PHE A 106 -5.34 -8.00 -19.40
C PHE A 106 -5.68 -6.67 -18.69
N GLN A 107 -4.82 -6.20 -17.79
CA GLN A 107 -5.00 -4.93 -17.10
C GLN A 107 -5.01 -3.75 -18.08
N GLU A 108 -4.08 -3.74 -19.03
CA GLU A 108 -4.00 -2.73 -20.09
C GLU A 108 -5.28 -2.72 -20.95
N ALA A 109 -5.74 -3.89 -21.39
CA ALA A 109 -6.95 -4.02 -22.21
C ALA A 109 -8.27 -3.70 -21.47
N ARG A 110 -8.22 -3.54 -20.14
CA ARG A 110 -9.38 -3.26 -19.29
C ARG A 110 -9.31 -1.91 -18.57
N ASP A 111 -8.38 -1.03 -19.00
CA ASP A 111 -8.15 0.28 -18.40
C ASP A 111 -7.94 0.20 -16.87
N LEU A 112 -7.17 -0.80 -16.43
CA LEU A 112 -6.79 -1.02 -15.03
C LEU A 112 -5.33 -0.59 -14.78
N ASP A 113 -4.97 -0.45 -13.51
CA ASP A 113 -3.57 -0.23 -13.11
C ASP A 113 -2.71 -1.42 -13.57
N VAL A 114 -1.73 -1.17 -14.45
CA VAL A 114 -0.88 -2.22 -15.07
C VAL A 114 0.30 -2.57 -14.15
N ASP A 115 -0.01 -3.12 -12.98
CA ASP A 115 0.96 -3.46 -11.94
C ASP A 115 1.39 -4.93 -11.93
N GLY A 116 0.71 -5.81 -12.70
CA GLY A 116 0.94 -7.26 -12.71
C GLY A 116 0.38 -7.98 -11.47
N ILE A 117 -0.44 -7.31 -10.67
CA ILE A 117 -1.02 -7.83 -9.43
C ILE A 117 -2.52 -8.09 -9.62
N VAL A 118 -2.96 -9.29 -9.26
CA VAL A 118 -4.38 -9.66 -9.31
C VAL A 118 -5.10 -9.19 -8.04
N GLY A 119 -5.24 -7.87 -7.93
CA GLY A 119 -5.99 -7.16 -6.90
C GLY A 119 -7.51 -7.21 -7.10
N SER A 120 -8.27 -6.54 -6.24
CA SER A 120 -9.75 -6.59 -6.26
C SER A 120 -10.36 -6.16 -7.60
N ARG A 121 -9.82 -5.10 -8.22
CA ARG A 121 -10.27 -4.63 -9.54
C ARG A 121 -9.97 -5.63 -10.64
N THR A 122 -8.75 -6.17 -10.68
CA THR A 122 -8.35 -7.21 -11.64
C THR A 122 -9.21 -8.47 -11.47
N ARG A 123 -9.46 -8.92 -10.23
CA ARG A 123 -10.36 -10.06 -9.96
C ARG A 123 -11.78 -9.79 -10.44
N GLY A 124 -12.34 -8.62 -10.13
CA GLY A 124 -13.68 -8.25 -10.57
C GLY A 124 -13.82 -8.24 -12.09
N ALA A 125 -12.77 -7.85 -12.81
CA ALA A 125 -12.77 -7.86 -14.27
C ALA A 125 -12.62 -9.26 -14.89
N LEU A 126 -11.99 -10.21 -14.17
CA LEU A 126 -11.82 -11.60 -14.62
C LEU A 126 -13.12 -12.42 -14.51
N GLY A 127 -14.01 -12.07 -13.56
CA GLY A 127 -15.30 -12.74 -13.34
C GLY A 127 -15.24 -13.85 -12.30
#